data_AF-A0A532V4E6-F1
#
_entry.id   AF-A0A532V4E6-F1
#
_cell.length_a   1.000
_cell.length_b   1.000
_cell.length_c   1.000
_cell.angle_alpha   90.00
_cell.angle_beta   90.00
_cell.angle_gamma   90.00
#
_symmetry.space_group_name_H-M   'P 1'
#
loop_
_entity.id
_entity.type
_entity.pdbx_description
1 polymer ?
#
loop_
_entity_poly.entity_id
_entity_poly.type
_entity_poly.pdbx_seq_one_letter_code
_entity_poly.pdbx_strand_id
1 'polypeptide(L)'
;MNKQRILSGMRPTGRLHLGNYLGALSNWVKLQDEYECFFMIADWHALTDRTDTKGIKQDIKDVLIDWLCAGLDPEKSTLFVQSHVPE
;
A
#
# COMPACT_ATOMS: atom_id res chain seq x y z
N MET A 1 -7.85 6.76 24.47
CA MET A 1 -7.29 5.38 24.40
C MET A 1 -6.37 5.33 23.18
N ASN A 2 -5.14 4.82 23.33
CA ASN A 2 -4.26 4.64 22.16
C ASN A 2 -4.85 3.55 21.28
N LYS A 3 -5.14 3.87 20.01
CA LYS A 3 -5.46 2.84 19.02
C LYS A 3 -4.26 1.91 18.87
N GLN A 4 -4.51 0.62 18.69
CA GLN A 4 -3.44 -0.31 18.33
C GLN A 4 -2.91 0.06 16.94
N ARG A 5 -1.63 -0.21 16.69
CA ARG A 5 -0.96 0.13 15.44
C ARG A 5 -0.86 -1.07 14.53
N ILE A 6 -1.08 -0.83 13.24
CA ILE A 6 -0.84 -1.83 12.20
C ILE A 6 0.06 -1.25 11.11
N LEU A 7 0.95 -2.09 10.61
CA LEU A 7 1.73 -1.83 9.41
C LEU A 7 1.39 -2.92 8.40
N SER A 8 1.03 -2.52 7.19
CA SER A 8 0.78 -3.46 6.08
C SER A 8 1.53 -2.99 4.84
N GLY A 9 2.16 -3.94 4.15
CA GLY A 9 2.96 -3.67 2.96
C GLY A 9 2.46 -4.46 1.76
N MET A 10 2.46 -3.84 0.58
CA MET A 10 2.16 -4.52 -0.68
C MET A 10 3.16 -4.07 -1.75
N ARG A 11 3.64 -5.04 -2.55
CA ARG A 11 4.60 -4.78 -3.62
C ARG A 11 3.91 -4.04 -4.78
N PRO A 12 4.59 -3.07 -5.42
CA PRO A 12 4.09 -2.44 -6.64
C PRO A 12 4.24 -3.38 -7.83
N THR A 13 3.18 -4.14 -8.13
CA THR A 13 3.12 -5.10 -9.27
C THR A 13 2.25 -4.61 -10.42
N GLY A 14 1.97 -3.30 -10.47
CA GLY A 14 1.04 -2.68 -11.41
C GLY A 14 -0.38 -2.62 -10.86
N ARG A 15 -1.37 -2.55 -11.75
CA ARG A 15 -2.79 -2.47 -11.40
C ARG A 15 -3.24 -3.68 -10.56
N LEU A 16 -3.93 -3.39 -9.47
CA LEU A 16 -4.51 -4.41 -8.61
C LEU A 16 -5.72 -5.05 -9.28
N HIS A 17 -5.93 -6.33 -8.99
CA HIS A 17 -7.09 -7.09 -9.46
C HIS A 17 -8.03 -7.44 -8.29
N LEU A 18 -9.20 -8.00 -8.60
CA LEU A 18 -10.23 -8.34 -7.60
C LEU A 18 -9.71 -9.20 -6.43
N GLY A 19 -8.76 -10.10 -6.69
CA GLY A 19 -8.09 -10.89 -5.65
C GLY A 19 -7.34 -10.04 -4.61
N ASN A 20 -6.67 -8.94 -5.00
CA ASN A 20 -6.02 -8.04 -4.05
C ASN A 20 -7.06 -7.27 -3.24
N TYR A 21 -8.16 -6.86 -3.89
CA TYR A 21 -9.23 -6.12 -3.23
C TYR A 21 -9.92 -6.97 -2.15
N LEU A 22 -10.38 -8.17 -2.51
CA LEU A 22 -11.06 -9.06 -1.58
C LEU A 22 -10.10 -9.69 -0.56
N GLY A 23 -8.85 -9.92 -0.95
CA GLY A 23 -7.84 -10.55 -0.09
C GLY A 23 -7.20 -9.62 0.94
N ALA A 24 -7.12 -8.32 0.66
CA ALA A 24 -6.45 -7.37 1.56
C ALA A 24 -7.14 -6.00 1.62
N LEU A 25 -7.34 -5.34 0.47
CA LEU A 25 -7.65 -3.91 0.44
C LEU A 25 -9.00 -3.57 1.09
N SER A 26 -10.03 -4.39 0.86
CA SER A 26 -11.35 -4.22 1.49
C SER A 26 -11.31 -4.38 3.02
N ASN A 27 -10.35 -5.13 3.55
CA ASN A 27 -10.11 -5.23 4.98
C ASN A 27 -9.33 -4.01 5.50
N TRP A 28 -8.30 -3.56 4.77
CA TRP A 28 -7.55 -2.35 5.12
C TRP A 28 -8.44 -1.12 5.23
N VAL A 29 -9.43 -0.99 4.32
CA VAL A 29 -10.42 0.09 4.34
C VAL A 29 -11.26 0.11 5.62
N LYS A 30 -11.53 -1.05 6.24
CA LYS A 30 -12.24 -1.13 7.53
C LYS A 30 -11.30 -0.82 8.69
N LEU A 31 -10.07 -1.35 8.63
CA LEU A 31 -9.10 -1.22 9.71
C LEU A 31 -8.68 0.23 9.99
N GLN A 32 -8.67 1.12 9.00
CA GLN A 32 -8.35 2.54 9.21
C GLN A 32 -9.28 3.27 10.18
N ASP A 33 -10.51 2.78 10.40
CA ASP A 33 -11.42 3.37 11.39
C ASP A 33 -11.11 2.87 12.81
N GLU A 34 -10.56 1.66 12.95
CA GLU A 34 -10.33 0.97 14.22
C GLU A 34 -8.89 1.12 14.75
N TYR A 35 -7.90 1.19 13.86
CA TYR A 35 -6.47 1.18 14.19
C TYR A 35 -5.76 2.48 13.74
N GLU A 36 -4.56 2.68 14.26
CA GLU A 36 -3.59 3.62 13.67
C GLU A 36 -2.82 2.86 12.57
N CYS A 37 -3.11 3.17 11.31
CA CYS A 37 -2.66 2.37 10.18
C CYS A 37 -1.50 3.03 9.41
N PHE A 38 -0.55 2.19 9.03
CA PHE A 38 0.54 2.50 8.12
C PHE A 38 0.46 1.53 6.93
N PHE A 39 0.26 2.07 5.73
CA PHE A 39 0.19 1.31 4.49
C PHE A 39 1.38 1.68 3.59
N MET A 40 2.24 0.70 3.32
CA MET A 40 3.52 0.90 2.66
C MET A 40 3.53 0.25 1.28
N ILE A 41 3.83 1.04 0.25
CA ILE A 41 4.19 0.50 -1.07
C ILE A 41 5.64 0.01 -0.98
N ALA A 42 5.81 -1.31 -0.97
CA ALA A 42 7.08 -1.98 -0.69
C ALA A 42 7.92 -2.09 -1.97
N ASP A 43 8.43 -0.97 -2.48
CA ASP A 43 9.11 -0.89 -3.77
C ASP A 43 10.52 -1.49 -3.76
N TRP A 44 11.29 -1.36 -2.67
CA TRP A 44 12.57 -2.10 -2.53
C TRP A 44 12.36 -3.61 -2.48
N HIS A 45 11.29 -4.08 -1.85
CA HIS A 45 10.93 -5.50 -1.86
C HIS A 45 10.55 -6.02 -3.25
N ALA A 46 10.11 -5.15 -4.15
CA ALA A 46 9.89 -5.53 -5.55
C ALA A 46 11.19 -5.60 -6.35
N LEU A 47 12.30 -5.02 -5.88
CA LEU A 47 13.59 -5.05 -6.60
C LEU A 47 14.40 -6.33 -6.35
N THR A 48 13.99 -7.18 -5.42
CA THR A 48 14.74 -8.39 -5.06
C THR A 48 14.55 -9.54 -6.05
N ASP A 49 13.41 -9.59 -6.75
CA ASP A 49 13.05 -10.67 -7.68
C ASP A 49 12.64 -10.18 -9.08
N ARG A 50 12.62 -8.86 -9.31
CA ARG A 50 12.17 -8.25 -10.56
C ARG A 50 13.33 -8.02 -11.53
N THR A 51 13.18 -8.55 -12.75
CA THR A 51 14.18 -8.45 -13.81
C THR A 51 14.11 -7.15 -14.62
N ASP A 52 12.93 -6.56 -14.80
CA ASP A 52 12.73 -5.26 -15.47
C ASP A 52 12.15 -4.22 -14.51
N THR A 53 12.93 -3.18 -14.23
CA THR A 53 12.61 -2.11 -13.29
C THR A 53 12.04 -0.85 -13.95
N LYS A 54 11.99 -0.79 -15.29
CA LYS A 54 11.57 0.43 -16.01
C LYS A 54 10.15 0.88 -15.63
N GLY A 55 9.27 -0.06 -15.29
CA GLY A 55 7.87 0.20 -14.93
C GLY A 55 7.63 0.57 -13.47
N ILE A 56 8.60 0.44 -12.56
CA ILE A 56 8.32 0.48 -11.11
C ILE A 56 7.70 1.79 -10.64
N LYS A 57 8.12 2.92 -11.22
CA LYS A 57 7.53 4.24 -10.90
C LYS A 57 6.07 4.34 -11.29
N GLN A 58 5.68 3.69 -12.40
CA GLN A 58 4.29 3.65 -12.81
C GLN A 58 3.49 2.71 -11.92
N ASP A 59 4.05 1.56 -11.58
CA ASP A 59 3.39 0.59 -10.70
C ASP A 59 3.13 1.15 -9.29
N ILE A 60 4.06 1.94 -8.74
CA ILE A 60 3.87 2.66 -7.48
C ILE A 60 2.66 3.59 -7.57
N LYS A 61 2.55 4.37 -8.67
CA LYS A 61 1.43 5.28 -8.89
C LYS A 61 0.12 4.53 -9.06
N ASP A 62 0.11 3.46 -9.86
CA ASP A 62 -1.07 2.64 -10.12
C ASP A 62 -1.59 2.02 -8.81
N VAL A 63 -0.70 1.44 -7.99
CA VAL A 63 -1.08 0.90 -6.68
C VAL A 63 -1.62 1.98 -5.75
N LEU A 64 -0.98 3.16 -5.68
CA LEU A 64 -1.48 4.25 -4.84
C LEU A 64 -2.87 4.72 -5.30
N ILE A 65 -3.08 4.86 -6.60
CA ILE A 65 -4.39 5.23 -7.17
C ILE A 65 -5.43 4.17 -6.80
N ASP A 66 -5.13 2.89 -6.98
CA ASP A 66 -6.05 1.79 -6.65
C ASP A 66 -6.40 1.77 -5.16
N TRP A 67 -5.44 2.06 -4.27
CA TRP A 67 -5.68 2.17 -2.83
C TRP A 67 -6.64 3.31 -2.49
N LEU A 68 -6.41 4.49 -3.04
CA LEU A 68 -7.26 5.66 -2.85
C LEU A 68 -8.67 5.40 -3.40
N CYS A 69 -8.78 4.83 -4.60
CA CYS A 69 -10.05 4.48 -5.22
C CYS A 69 -10.84 3.42 -4.44
N ALA A 70 -10.15 2.49 -3.78
CA ALA A 70 -10.79 1.48 -2.93
C ALA A 70 -11.29 2.04 -1.60
N GLY A 71 -10.84 3.24 -1.19
CA GLY A 71 -11.32 3.94 0.00
C GLY A 71 -10.29 4.06 1.12
N LEU A 72 -8.99 3.83 0.86
CA LEU A 72 -7.96 4.25 1.81
C LEU A 72 -7.86 5.78 1.82
N ASP A 73 -7.93 6.35 3.01
CA ASP A 73 -7.97 7.80 3.22
C ASP A 73 -6.66 8.27 3.88
N PRO A 74 -5.86 9.13 3.21
CA PRO A 74 -4.65 9.71 3.78
C PRO A 74 -4.88 10.52 5.06
N GLU A 75 -6.10 11.02 5.29
CA GLU A 75 -6.43 11.74 6.53
C GLU A 75 -6.67 10.79 7.71
N LYS A 76 -6.93 9.50 7.44
CA LYS A 76 -7.15 8.46 8.46
C LYS A 76 -5.94 7.56 8.68
N SER A 77 -5.06 7.44 7.68
CA SER A 77 -3.95 6.48 7.66
C SER A 77 -2.71 7.06 7.00
N THR A 78 -1.53 6.61 7.43
CA THR A 78 -0.28 6.99 6.76
C THR A 78 -0.06 6.09 5.54
N LEU A 79 -0.11 6.69 4.34
CA LEU A 79 0.21 6.01 3.09
C LEU A 79 1.60 6.47 2.62
N PHE A 80 2.52 5.56 2.34
CA PHE A 80 3.87 5.95 1.95
C PHE A 80 4.56 4.93 1.03
N VAL A 81 5.60 5.38 0.34
CA VAL A 81 6.48 4.55 -0.49
C VAL A 81 7.72 4.21 0.33
N GLN A 82 8.10 2.94 0.38
CA GLN A 82 9.23 2.47 1.18
C GLN A 82 10.50 3.25 0.87
N SER A 83 10.86 3.43 -0.41
CA SER A 83 12.07 4.15 -0.80
C SER A 83 12.07 5.66 -0.47
N HIS A 84 10.93 6.25 -0.10
CA HIS A 84 10.85 7.67 0.25
C HIS A 84 11.13 7.94 1.73
N VAL A 85 11.26 6.89 2.54
CA VAL A 85 11.48 6.94 3.99
C VAL A 85 12.78 6.16 4.28
N PRO A 86 13.94 6.84 4.36
CA PRO A 86 15.26 6.20 4.45
C PRO A 86 15.64 5.60 5.82
N GLU A 87 14.84 5.85 6.85
CA GLU A 87 15.03 5.38 8.24
C GLU A 87 14.95 3.86 8.40
#